data_AF-A0A7X9IHH6-F1
#
_entry.id   AF-A0A7X9IHH6-F1
#
_cell.length_a   1.000
_cell.length_b   1.000
_cell.length_c   1.000
_cell.angle_alpha   90.00
_cell.angle_beta   90.00
_cell.angle_gamma   90.00
#
_symmetry.space_group_name_H-M   'P 1'
#
loop_
_entity.id
_entity.type
_entity.pdbx_description
1 polymer ?
#
loop_
_entity_poly.entity_id
_entity_poly.type
_entity_poly.pdbx_seq_one_letter_code
_entity_poly.pdbx_strand_id
1 'polypeptide(L)'
;AERDIPVSFVGNLGHKNNPERRPFLDRFRRLQPLFTHTGPFVDIFTRSRIVLNQSADLECNFRVFEAAGCGAALLTEAGTNGLTDLFVPGEDILPPYPRGDAALAAAIAGQALSDPDRCREIGDAGQKKVLARHSARVRARQITARAEALIADQAWRRRKENLDRVRSQMRTAFAFIATELAPTPEYAPYITLYQRLAEHYPPPSAR
;
A
#
# COMPACT_ATOMS: atom_id res chain seq x y z
N ALA A 1 -12.04 13.77 -20.59
CA ALA A 1 -13.41 13.67 -20.05
C ALA A 1 -13.54 14.68 -18.92
N GLU A 2 -14.72 15.25 -18.72
CA GLU A 2 -14.96 16.15 -17.59
C GLU A 2 -14.86 15.37 -16.27
N ARG A 3 -14.06 15.86 -15.32
CA ARG A 3 -13.92 15.28 -13.98
C ARG A 3 -14.90 15.99 -13.04
N ASP A 4 -16.14 15.48 -12.99
CA ASP A 4 -17.27 16.07 -12.28
C ASP A 4 -17.39 15.65 -10.80
N ILE A 5 -16.66 14.62 -10.37
CA ILE A 5 -16.61 14.20 -8.97
C ILE A 5 -15.45 14.93 -8.27
N PRO A 6 -15.68 15.83 -7.29
CA PRO A 6 -14.59 16.60 -6.67
C PRO A 6 -13.60 15.71 -5.91
N VAL A 7 -14.10 14.90 -4.97
CA VAL A 7 -13.32 13.90 -4.24
C VAL A 7 -14.12 12.61 -4.17
N SER A 8 -13.46 11.49 -4.44
CA SER A 8 -14.05 10.17 -4.22
C SER A 8 -13.24 9.33 -3.24
N PHE A 9 -13.93 8.42 -2.57
CA PHE A 9 -13.36 7.29 -1.86
C PHE A 9 -14.08 6.02 -2.31
N VAL A 10 -13.35 5.02 -2.78
CA VAL A 10 -13.93 3.72 -3.16
C VAL A 10 -13.31 2.62 -2.30
N GLY A 11 -14.12 1.99 -1.46
CA GLY A 11 -13.67 0.96 -0.54
C GLY A 11 -14.72 0.61 0.51
N ASN A 12 -14.49 -0.50 1.23
CA ASN A 12 -15.41 -0.96 2.27
C ASN A 12 -15.33 -0.04 3.51
N LEU A 13 -16.45 0.59 3.84
CA LEU A 13 -16.59 1.57 4.93
C LEU A 13 -16.58 0.93 6.34
N GLY A 14 -16.87 -0.37 6.46
CA GLY A 14 -17.04 -1.06 7.75
C GLY A 14 -16.13 -2.28 7.91
N HIS A 15 -14.98 -2.31 7.23
CA HIS A 15 -14.09 -3.46 7.30
C HIS A 15 -13.45 -3.58 8.69
N LYS A 16 -13.56 -4.75 9.32
CA LYS A 16 -13.04 -5.02 10.68
C LYS A 16 -11.55 -4.67 10.88
N ASN A 17 -10.74 -4.74 9.82
CA ASN A 17 -9.31 -4.40 9.86
C ASN A 17 -9.02 -2.89 9.72
N ASN A 18 -10.02 -2.03 9.56
CA ASN A 18 -9.83 -0.58 9.58
C ASN A 18 -11.02 0.13 10.25
N PRO A 19 -11.17 -0.02 11.59
CA PRO A 19 -12.29 0.54 12.33
C PRO A 19 -12.32 2.09 12.27
N GLU A 20 -11.16 2.72 12.14
CA GLU A 20 -11.00 4.17 12.11
C GLU A 20 -11.45 4.83 10.79
N ARG A 21 -11.69 4.02 9.74
CA ARG A 21 -12.06 4.53 8.42
C ARG A 21 -13.34 5.34 8.42
N ARG A 22 -14.40 4.80 9.02
CA ARG A 22 -15.69 5.48 9.03
C ARG A 22 -15.64 6.81 9.79
N PRO A 23 -15.11 6.86 11.03
CA PRO A 23 -14.88 8.13 11.73
C PRO A 23 -14.02 9.13 10.95
N PHE A 24 -13.00 8.66 10.22
CA PHE A 24 -12.16 9.51 9.38
C PHE A 24 -12.95 10.11 8.21
N LEU A 25 -13.68 9.30 7.43
CA LEU A 25 -14.46 9.77 6.28
C LEU A 25 -15.60 10.70 6.70
N ASP A 26 -16.24 10.44 7.85
CA ASP A 26 -17.29 11.29 8.41
C ASP A 26 -16.74 12.66 8.86
N ARG A 27 -15.50 12.72 9.34
CA ARG A 27 -14.82 13.98 9.65
C ARG A 27 -14.44 14.74 8.38
N PHE A 28 -13.87 14.04 7.39
CA PHE A 28 -13.52 14.63 6.10
C PHE A 28 -14.74 15.25 5.40
N ARG A 29 -15.86 14.53 5.35
CA ARG A 29 -17.10 14.94 4.67
C ARG A 29 -17.74 16.22 5.25
N ARG A 30 -17.43 16.58 6.50
CA ARG A 30 -17.88 17.86 7.09
C ARG A 30 -17.14 19.08 6.53
N LEU A 31 -15.97 18.86 5.94
CA LEU A 31 -15.06 19.93 5.51
C LEU A 31 -14.93 20.02 3.99
N GLN A 32 -15.09 18.90 3.27
CA GLN A 32 -14.99 18.84 1.82
C GLN A 32 -16.03 17.87 1.22
N PRO A 33 -16.46 18.08 -0.05
CA PRO A 33 -17.35 17.15 -0.73
C PRO A 33 -16.67 15.78 -0.89
N LEU A 34 -17.39 14.70 -0.57
CA LEU A 34 -16.85 13.34 -0.64
C LEU A 34 -17.91 12.36 -1.16
N PHE A 35 -17.67 11.85 -2.37
CA PHE A 35 -18.42 10.73 -2.93
C PHE A 35 -17.84 9.40 -2.45
N THR A 36 -18.66 8.54 -1.82
CA THR A 36 -18.22 7.22 -1.35
C THR A 36 -18.91 6.11 -2.12
N HIS A 37 -18.17 5.08 -2.51
CA HIS A 37 -18.72 3.90 -3.18
C HIS A 37 -18.02 2.61 -2.74
N THR A 38 -18.70 1.47 -2.90
CA THR A 38 -18.12 0.13 -2.73
C THR A 38 -18.40 -0.64 -4.01
N GLY A 39 -17.34 -1.16 -4.66
CA GLY A 39 -17.48 -1.92 -5.90
C GLY A 39 -16.49 -1.48 -6.97
N PRO A 40 -16.83 -1.68 -8.27
CA PRO A 40 -16.03 -1.24 -9.40
C PRO A 40 -15.68 0.26 -9.30
N PHE A 41 -14.42 0.60 -9.55
CA PHE A 41 -13.91 1.95 -9.30
C PHE A 41 -13.63 2.76 -10.57
N VAL A 42 -13.47 2.10 -11.73
CA VAL A 42 -12.92 2.73 -12.95
C VAL A 42 -13.74 3.95 -13.37
N ASP A 43 -15.07 3.81 -13.45
CA ASP A 43 -15.96 4.90 -13.85
C ASP A 43 -15.93 6.07 -12.85
N ILE A 44 -15.75 5.77 -11.56
CA ILE A 44 -15.68 6.80 -10.51
C ILE A 44 -14.34 7.52 -10.57
N PHE A 45 -13.22 6.80 -10.70
CA PHE A 45 -11.88 7.38 -10.67
C PHE A 45 -11.57 8.18 -11.93
N THR A 46 -12.05 7.74 -13.09
CA THR A 46 -11.93 8.51 -14.34
C THR A 46 -12.72 9.82 -14.32
N ARG A 47 -13.77 9.90 -13.49
CA ARG A 47 -14.57 11.12 -13.24
C ARG A 47 -14.10 11.94 -12.04
N SER A 48 -13.21 11.40 -11.20
CA SER A 48 -12.76 12.05 -9.97
C SER A 48 -11.65 13.05 -10.24
N ARG A 49 -11.70 14.25 -9.65
CA ARG A 49 -10.55 15.16 -9.59
C ARG A 49 -9.52 14.64 -8.60
N ILE A 50 -9.99 14.31 -7.40
CA ILE A 50 -9.17 13.74 -6.32
C ILE A 50 -9.71 12.37 -5.95
N VAL A 51 -8.81 11.40 -5.75
CA VAL A 51 -9.15 10.12 -5.11
C VAL A 51 -8.47 10.08 -3.75
N LEU A 52 -9.28 10.00 -2.71
CA LEU A 52 -8.86 9.79 -1.33
C LEU A 52 -8.62 8.30 -1.10
N ASN A 53 -7.43 7.94 -0.62
CA ASN A 53 -7.06 6.57 -0.28
C ASN A 53 -6.63 6.44 1.18
N GLN A 54 -7.22 5.47 1.86
CA GLN A 54 -6.85 5.06 3.21
C GLN A 54 -6.47 3.58 3.24
N SER A 55 -5.24 3.32 3.64
CA SER A 55 -4.62 1.99 3.73
C SER A 55 -5.19 1.16 4.89
N ALA A 56 -4.84 -0.13 4.97
CA ALA A 56 -5.17 -0.92 6.15
C ALA A 56 -4.14 -0.71 7.27
N ASP A 57 -2.87 -0.56 6.90
CA ASP A 57 -1.69 -0.66 7.75
C ASP A 57 -0.51 0.22 7.24
N LEU A 58 -0.81 1.44 6.77
CA LEU A 58 0.19 2.40 6.27
C LEU A 58 1.00 1.91 5.07
N GLU A 59 0.47 0.93 4.34
CA GLU A 59 1.10 0.35 3.16
C GLU A 59 0.82 1.13 1.87
N CYS A 60 1.77 1.11 0.94
CA CYS A 60 1.53 1.50 -0.46
C CYS A 60 0.69 0.43 -1.16
N ASN A 61 -0.64 0.52 -1.02
CA ASN A 61 -1.59 -0.46 -1.58
C ASN A 61 -1.87 -0.26 -3.08
N PHE A 62 -2.61 -1.18 -3.68
CA PHE A 62 -3.00 -1.10 -5.10
C PHE A 62 -3.81 0.16 -5.45
N ARG A 63 -4.55 0.70 -4.47
CA ARG A 63 -5.43 1.85 -4.67
C ARG A 63 -4.66 3.11 -5.10
N VAL A 64 -3.42 3.24 -4.64
CA VAL A 64 -2.46 4.27 -5.09
C VAL A 64 -2.32 4.24 -6.61
N PHE A 65 -2.05 3.06 -7.17
CA PHE A 65 -1.82 2.88 -8.60
C PHE A 65 -3.10 2.93 -9.42
N GLU A 66 -4.21 2.42 -8.88
CA GLU A 66 -5.53 2.48 -9.53
C GLU A 66 -5.99 3.93 -9.71
N ALA A 67 -5.90 4.74 -8.65
CA ALA A 67 -6.27 6.15 -8.66
C ALA A 67 -5.41 6.96 -9.64
N ALA A 68 -4.09 6.88 -9.48
CA ALA A 68 -3.14 7.58 -10.34
C ALA A 68 -3.24 7.09 -11.80
N GLY A 69 -3.40 5.78 -12.03
CA GLY A 69 -3.59 5.21 -13.38
C GLY A 69 -4.86 5.69 -14.09
N CYS A 70 -5.91 6.04 -13.34
CA CYS A 70 -7.11 6.69 -13.87
C CYS A 70 -6.95 8.22 -14.04
N GLY A 71 -5.79 8.79 -13.70
CA GLY A 71 -5.45 10.22 -13.82
C GLY A 71 -6.11 11.13 -12.80
N ALA A 72 -6.65 10.57 -11.71
CA ALA A 72 -7.07 11.40 -10.59
C ALA A 72 -5.84 11.81 -9.76
N ALA A 73 -5.88 13.01 -9.18
CA ALA A 73 -4.89 13.41 -8.19
C ALA A 73 -5.07 12.54 -6.94
N LEU A 74 -4.07 11.72 -6.62
CA LEU A 74 -4.11 10.84 -5.47
C LEU A 74 -3.84 11.63 -4.19
N LEU A 75 -4.75 11.53 -3.22
CA LEU A 75 -4.54 11.98 -1.84
C LEU A 75 -4.53 10.75 -0.93
N THR A 76 -3.43 10.48 -0.26
CA THR A 76 -3.29 9.25 0.55
C THR A 76 -2.51 9.48 1.85
N GLU A 77 -2.59 8.52 2.76
CA GLU A 77 -1.88 8.56 4.03
C GLU A 77 -0.36 8.57 3.81
N ALA A 78 0.36 9.28 4.68
CA ALA A 78 1.81 9.19 4.80
C ALA A 78 2.16 7.79 5.32
N GLY A 79 2.60 6.93 4.42
CA GLY A 79 3.06 5.57 4.74
C GLY A 79 4.56 5.53 5.01
N THR A 80 5.02 4.49 5.71
CA THR A 80 6.44 4.24 5.96
C THR A 80 7.11 3.46 4.83
N ASN A 81 6.32 2.87 3.92
CA ASN A 81 6.81 1.86 2.98
C ASN A 81 6.58 2.27 1.53
N GLY A 82 7.62 2.80 0.90
CA GLY A 82 7.75 2.84 -0.57
C GLY A 82 6.97 3.91 -1.31
N LEU A 83 6.08 4.67 -0.67
CA LEU A 83 5.28 5.68 -1.39
C LEU A 83 6.18 6.75 -2.04
N THR A 84 7.12 7.32 -1.28
CA THR A 84 8.06 8.36 -1.76
C THR A 84 9.20 7.79 -2.61
N ASP A 85 9.41 6.47 -2.59
CA ASP A 85 10.34 5.81 -3.51
C ASP A 85 9.77 5.72 -4.93
N LEU A 86 8.43 5.80 -5.05
CA LEU A 86 7.69 5.65 -6.29
C LEU A 86 7.13 6.98 -6.80
N PHE A 87 6.66 7.84 -5.90
CA PHE A 87 5.95 9.08 -6.21
C PHE A 87 6.64 10.30 -5.58
N VAL A 88 6.48 11.47 -6.21
CA VAL A 88 7.00 12.75 -5.73
C VAL A 88 5.80 13.59 -5.29
N PRO A 89 5.62 13.80 -3.96
CA PRO A 89 4.54 14.62 -3.43
C PRO A 89 4.56 16.04 -3.98
N GLY A 90 3.39 16.51 -4.41
CA GLY A 90 3.23 17.83 -5.04
C GLY A 90 3.49 17.85 -6.55
N GLU A 91 4.06 16.79 -7.13
CA GLU A 91 4.32 16.67 -8.57
C GLU A 91 3.43 15.64 -9.26
N ASP A 92 3.38 14.41 -8.73
CA ASP A 92 2.61 13.31 -9.35
C ASP A 92 1.64 12.61 -8.40
N ILE A 93 1.58 13.07 -7.15
CA ILE A 93 0.52 12.82 -6.17
C ILE A 93 0.33 14.09 -5.33
N LEU A 94 -0.80 14.23 -4.65
CA LEU A 94 -0.96 15.30 -3.64
C LEU A 94 -0.09 15.01 -2.41
N PRO A 95 0.28 16.03 -1.62
CA PRO A 95 0.97 15.82 -0.35
C PRO A 95 0.23 14.81 0.52
N PRO A 96 0.93 13.79 1.09
CA PRO A 96 0.28 12.81 1.93
C PRO A 96 -0.07 13.40 3.30
N TYR A 97 -1.05 12.81 3.98
CA TYR A 97 -1.52 13.25 5.31
C TYR A 97 -1.26 12.19 6.40
N PRO A 98 -1.01 12.56 7.67
CA PRO A 98 -0.86 11.59 8.76
C PRO A 98 -2.12 10.73 8.93
N ARG A 99 -1.95 9.45 9.26
CA ARG A 99 -3.07 8.54 9.47
C ARG A 99 -4.05 9.07 10.51
N GLY A 100 -5.33 9.09 10.15
CA GLY A 100 -6.42 9.57 11.00
C GLY A 100 -6.62 11.09 10.99
N ASP A 101 -5.74 11.87 10.36
CA ASP A 101 -5.88 13.32 10.27
C ASP A 101 -6.80 13.75 9.09
N ALA A 102 -8.11 13.62 9.34
CA ALA A 102 -9.12 14.00 8.37
C ALA A 102 -9.15 15.51 8.09
N ALA A 103 -8.72 16.34 9.04
CA ALA A 103 -8.72 17.79 8.89
C ALA A 103 -7.63 18.24 7.93
N LEU A 104 -6.41 17.70 8.08
CA LEU A 104 -5.33 17.99 7.13
C LEU A 104 -5.64 17.40 5.74
N ALA A 105 -6.17 16.17 5.67
CA ALA A 105 -6.59 15.59 4.39
C ALA A 105 -7.62 16.50 3.67
N ALA A 106 -8.61 17.01 4.40
CA ALA A 106 -9.60 17.93 3.86
C ALA A 106 -9.00 19.29 3.46
N ALA A 107 -8.02 19.81 4.21
CA ALA A 107 -7.32 21.05 3.86
C ALA A 107 -6.52 20.89 2.54
N ILE A 108 -5.79 19.79 2.38
CA ILE A 108 -5.04 19.48 1.16
C ILE A 108 -6.00 19.33 -0.03
N ALA A 109 -7.11 18.59 0.16
CA ALA A 109 -8.13 18.46 -0.88
C ALA A 109 -8.75 19.82 -1.25
N GLY A 110 -9.06 20.67 -0.28
CA GLY A 110 -9.59 22.01 -0.52
C GLY A 110 -8.64 22.90 -1.30
N GLN A 111 -7.36 22.90 -0.96
CA GLN A 111 -6.32 23.63 -1.71
C GLN A 111 -6.24 23.14 -3.16
N ALA A 112 -6.19 21.82 -3.38
CA ALA A 112 -6.17 21.26 -4.73
C ALA A 112 -7.46 21.56 -5.52
N LEU A 113 -8.63 21.57 -4.87
CA LEU A 113 -9.90 21.93 -5.53
C LEU A 113 -9.99 23.42 -5.87
N SER A 114 -9.28 24.29 -5.15
CA SER A 114 -9.21 25.72 -5.44
C SER A 114 -8.34 26.07 -6.65
N ASP A 115 -7.47 25.15 -7.06
CA ASP A 115 -6.67 25.23 -8.30
C ASP A 115 -6.88 23.96 -9.16
N PRO A 116 -8.00 23.88 -9.90
CA PRO A 116 -8.33 22.71 -10.71
C PRO A 116 -7.32 22.37 -11.80
N ASP A 117 -6.58 23.35 -12.32
CA ASP A 117 -5.59 23.13 -13.36
C ASP A 117 -4.35 22.48 -12.77
N ARG A 118 -3.84 23.00 -11.64
CA ARG A 118 -2.75 22.34 -10.92
C ARG A 118 -3.13 20.93 -10.44
N CYS A 119 -4.36 20.74 -9.98
CA CYS A 119 -4.86 19.42 -9.59
C CYS A 119 -4.87 18.44 -10.78
N ARG A 120 -5.25 18.90 -11.98
CA ARG A 120 -5.20 18.10 -13.21
C ARG A 120 -3.76 17.75 -13.58
N GLU A 121 -2.84 18.70 -13.55
CA GLU A 121 -1.43 18.47 -13.86
C GLU A 121 -0.83 17.36 -12.99
N ILE A 122 -1.10 17.38 -11.68
CA ILE A 122 -0.63 16.36 -10.75
C ILE A 122 -1.23 14.99 -11.10
N GLY A 123 -2.54 14.93 -11.37
CA GLY A 123 -3.22 13.69 -11.79
C GLY A 123 -2.67 13.11 -13.08
N ASP A 124 -2.43 13.95 -14.09
CA ASP A 124 -1.87 13.55 -15.39
C ASP A 124 -0.41 13.09 -15.27
N ALA A 125 0.40 13.76 -14.44
CA ALA A 125 1.75 13.34 -14.12
C ALA A 125 1.79 11.97 -13.42
N GLY A 126 0.89 11.77 -12.44
CA GLY A 126 0.68 10.48 -11.78
C GLY A 126 0.30 9.37 -12.75
N GLN A 127 -0.65 9.64 -13.64
CA GLN A 127 -1.07 8.68 -14.68
C GLN A 127 0.07 8.32 -15.60
N LYS A 128 0.78 9.31 -16.14
CA LYS A 128 1.90 9.10 -17.04
C LYS A 128 2.96 8.22 -16.37
N LYS A 129 3.29 8.49 -15.10
CA LYS A 129 4.25 7.67 -14.33
C LYS A 129 3.75 6.24 -14.16
N VAL A 130 2.50 6.04 -13.72
CA VAL A 130 1.93 4.70 -13.50
C VAL A 130 1.89 3.90 -14.80
N LEU A 131 1.41 4.48 -15.89
CA LEU A 131 1.35 3.77 -17.18
C LEU A 131 2.75 3.37 -17.68
N ALA A 132 3.74 4.26 -17.52
CA ALA A 132 5.11 4.02 -17.95
C ALA A 132 5.87 3.00 -17.10
N ARG A 133 5.64 2.96 -15.78
CA ARG A 133 6.48 2.21 -14.82
C ARG A 133 5.75 1.11 -14.03
N HIS A 134 4.44 1.24 -13.86
CA HIS A 134 3.67 0.45 -12.90
C HIS A 134 2.42 -0.23 -13.48
N SER A 135 2.21 -0.15 -14.80
CA SER A 135 1.17 -0.95 -15.45
C SER A 135 1.42 -2.45 -15.25
N ALA A 136 0.36 -3.25 -15.23
CA ALA A 136 0.45 -4.70 -15.07
C ALA A 136 1.44 -5.33 -16.07
N ARG A 137 1.45 -4.83 -17.33
CA ARG A 137 2.38 -5.26 -18.37
C ARG A 137 3.83 -4.94 -18.03
N VAL A 138 4.12 -3.74 -17.53
CA VAL A 138 5.50 -3.34 -17.16
C VAL A 138 5.98 -4.16 -15.96
N ARG A 139 5.15 -4.31 -14.94
CA ARG A 139 5.49 -5.10 -13.74
C ARG A 139 5.67 -6.58 -14.06
N ALA A 140 4.81 -7.15 -14.91
CA ALA A 140 4.96 -8.54 -15.37
C ALA A 140 6.29 -8.76 -16.08
N ARG A 141 6.68 -7.86 -16.99
CA ARG A 141 8.00 -7.93 -17.66
C ARG A 141 9.17 -7.88 -16.67
N GLN A 142 9.11 -6.99 -15.67
CA GLN A 142 10.16 -6.89 -14.64
C GLN A 142 10.28 -8.18 -13.82
N ILE A 143 9.14 -8.76 -13.41
CA ILE A 143 9.10 -10.03 -12.67
C ILE A 143 9.68 -11.17 -13.52
N THR A 144 9.25 -11.29 -14.78
CA THR A 144 9.73 -12.34 -15.68
C THR A 144 11.23 -12.20 -15.94
N ALA A 145 11.72 -11.01 -16.26
CA ALA A 145 13.15 -10.77 -16.46
C ALA A 145 13.97 -11.13 -15.21
N ARG A 146 13.44 -10.83 -14.01
CA ARG A 146 14.10 -11.21 -12.76
C ARG A 146 14.09 -12.72 -12.55
N ALA A 147 12.99 -13.40 -12.88
CA ALA A 147 12.89 -14.85 -12.81
C ALA A 147 13.86 -15.54 -13.77
N GLU A 148 13.96 -15.05 -15.02
CA GLU A 148 14.90 -15.55 -16.02
C GLU A 148 16.35 -15.43 -15.54
N ALA A 149 16.73 -14.26 -14.99
CA ALA A 149 18.06 -14.08 -14.41
C ALA A 149 18.33 -15.05 -13.25
N LEU A 150 17.36 -15.25 -12.35
CA LEU A 150 17.50 -16.19 -11.23
C LEU A 150 17.60 -17.66 -11.70
N ILE A 151 16.94 -18.01 -12.80
CA ILE A 151 17.04 -19.35 -13.42
C ILE A 151 18.41 -19.53 -14.05
N ALA A 152 18.88 -18.55 -14.82
CA ALA A 152 20.21 -18.55 -15.45
C ALA A 152 21.33 -18.69 -14.40
N ASP A 153 21.21 -17.96 -13.29
CA ASP A 153 22.13 -18.03 -12.17
C ASP A 153 22.00 -19.33 -11.34
N GLN A 154 21.09 -20.24 -11.71
CA GLN A 154 20.75 -21.45 -10.94
C GLN A 154 20.45 -21.15 -9.46
N ALA A 155 19.83 -20.00 -9.16
CA ALA A 155 19.52 -19.59 -7.79
C ALA A 155 18.63 -20.61 -7.06
N TRP A 156 17.76 -21.31 -7.80
CA TRP A 156 16.94 -22.40 -7.26
C TRP A 156 17.79 -23.58 -6.77
N ARG A 157 18.90 -23.91 -7.45
CA ARG A 157 19.80 -25.01 -7.06
C ARG A 157 20.55 -24.63 -5.80
N ARG A 158 21.14 -23.42 -5.76
CA ARG A 158 21.75 -22.86 -4.54
C ARG A 158 20.77 -22.89 -3.37
N ARG A 159 19.52 -22.45 -3.58
CA ARG A 159 18.47 -22.51 -2.56
C ARG A 159 18.25 -23.94 -2.09
N LYS A 160 18.07 -24.91 -3.01
CA LYS A 160 17.81 -26.32 -2.72
C LYS A 160 18.94 -26.97 -1.91
N GLU A 161 20.18 -26.77 -2.32
CA GLU A 161 21.38 -27.30 -1.65
C GLU A 161 21.56 -26.71 -0.24
N ASN A 162 21.08 -25.48 -0.02
CA ASN A 162 21.16 -24.80 1.27
C ASN A 162 19.86 -24.88 2.09
N LEU A 163 18.86 -25.66 1.67
CA LEU A 163 17.54 -25.69 2.33
C LEU A 163 17.63 -26.07 3.81
N ASP A 164 18.42 -27.08 4.15
CA ASP A 164 18.55 -27.54 5.53
C ASP A 164 19.22 -26.48 6.40
N ARG A 165 20.24 -25.79 5.87
CA ARG A 165 20.87 -24.65 6.53
C ARG A 165 19.89 -23.51 6.73
N VAL A 166 19.12 -23.13 5.70
CA VAL A 166 18.12 -22.07 5.79
C VAL A 166 17.04 -22.42 6.81
N ARG A 167 16.53 -23.66 6.81
CA ARG A 167 15.54 -24.13 7.78
C ARG A 167 16.09 -24.05 9.20
N SER A 168 17.31 -24.55 9.42
CA SER A 168 17.97 -24.47 10.72
C SER A 168 18.15 -23.01 11.17
N GLN A 169 18.66 -22.14 10.30
CA GLN A 169 18.88 -20.72 10.62
C GLN A 169 17.57 -19.97 10.91
N MET A 170 16.52 -20.19 10.10
CA MET A 170 15.21 -19.57 10.32
C MET A 170 14.57 -20.07 11.61
N ARG A 171 14.64 -21.37 11.90
CA ARG A 171 14.19 -21.95 13.17
C ARG A 171 14.91 -21.28 14.34
N THR A 172 16.23 -21.24 14.31
CA THR A 172 17.04 -20.62 15.37
C THR A 172 16.70 -19.15 15.54
N ALA A 173 16.56 -18.39 14.45
CA ALA A 173 16.20 -16.98 14.51
C ALA A 173 14.82 -16.76 15.16
N PHE A 174 13.79 -17.51 14.74
CA PHE A 174 12.47 -17.37 15.32
C PHE A 174 12.37 -17.87 16.76
N ALA A 175 13.05 -18.98 17.09
CA ALA A 175 13.13 -19.47 18.46
C ALA A 175 13.84 -18.46 19.37
N PHE A 176 14.95 -17.87 18.90
CA PHE A 176 15.67 -16.83 19.62
C PHE A 176 14.77 -15.62 19.90
N ILE A 177 14.09 -15.08 18.87
CA ILE A 177 13.15 -13.95 19.08
C ILE A 177 12.06 -14.32 20.09
N ALA A 178 11.49 -15.52 19.99
CA ALA A 178 10.47 -15.97 20.94
C ALA A 178 10.96 -16.08 22.39
N THR A 179 12.22 -16.47 22.58
CA THR A 179 12.85 -16.60 23.91
C THR A 179 13.27 -15.26 24.49
N GLU A 180 13.74 -14.32 23.66
CA GLU A 180 14.26 -13.03 24.12
C GLU A 180 13.16 -11.97 24.37
N LEU A 181 11.98 -12.13 23.77
CA LEU A 181 10.86 -11.23 24.06
C LEU A 181 10.45 -11.33 25.53
N ALA A 182 10.31 -10.18 26.20
CA ALA A 182 9.88 -10.14 27.59
C ALA A 182 8.49 -10.80 27.74
N PRO A 183 8.26 -11.63 28.76
CA PRO A 183 7.01 -12.37 28.94
C PRO A 183 5.90 -11.47 29.50
N THR A 184 5.56 -10.42 28.77
CA THR A 184 4.49 -9.46 29.10
C THR A 184 3.22 -9.78 28.30
N PRO A 185 2.03 -9.36 28.78
CA PRO A 185 0.79 -9.52 28.03
C PRO A 185 0.84 -8.87 26.63
N GLU A 186 1.59 -7.79 26.48
CA GLU A 186 1.81 -7.09 25.21
C GLU A 186 2.55 -7.95 24.18
N TYR A 187 3.59 -8.69 24.62
CA TYR A 187 4.39 -9.52 23.72
C TYR A 187 3.92 -10.97 23.57
N ALA A 188 3.00 -11.44 24.42
CA ALA A 188 2.48 -12.81 24.36
C ALA A 188 1.98 -13.26 22.96
N PRO A 189 1.28 -12.43 22.16
CA PRO A 189 0.89 -12.83 20.80
C PRO A 189 2.08 -13.04 19.87
N TYR A 190 3.14 -12.24 20.03
CA TYR A 190 4.36 -12.31 19.22
C TYR A 190 5.22 -13.51 19.60
N ILE A 191 5.37 -13.78 20.90
CA ILE A 191 6.03 -15.00 21.40
C ILE A 191 5.36 -16.23 20.77
N THR A 192 4.03 -16.29 20.85
CA THR A 192 3.23 -17.41 20.29
C THR A 192 3.37 -17.50 18.76
N LEU A 193 3.44 -16.37 18.06
CA LEU A 193 3.68 -16.34 16.61
C LEU A 193 5.06 -16.90 16.26
N TYR A 194 6.12 -16.41 16.91
CA TYR A 194 7.49 -16.80 16.62
C TYR A 194 7.79 -18.25 17.02
N GLN A 195 7.18 -18.76 18.09
CA GLN A 195 7.23 -20.19 18.43
C GLN A 195 6.65 -21.05 17.31
N ARG A 196 5.44 -20.72 16.82
CA ARG A 196 4.82 -21.43 15.69
C ARG A 196 5.64 -21.33 14.41
N LEU A 197 6.25 -20.17 14.15
CA LEU A 197 7.16 -20.00 13.01
C LEU A 197 8.40 -20.89 13.17
N ALA A 198 9.00 -20.98 14.35
CA ALA A 198 10.13 -21.88 14.60
C ALA A 198 9.75 -23.36 14.38
N GLU A 199 8.56 -23.77 14.82
CA GLU A 199 8.02 -25.12 14.60
C GLU A 199 7.78 -25.42 13.12
N HIS A 200 7.38 -24.42 12.32
CA HIS A 200 7.19 -24.55 10.87
C HIS A 200 8.49 -24.88 10.11
N TYR A 201 9.66 -24.59 10.69
CA TYR A 201 10.96 -25.01 10.17
C TYR A 201 11.46 -26.22 11.00
N PRO A 202 11.05 -27.46 10.64
CA PRO A 202 11.48 -28.64 11.36
C PRO A 202 13.01 -28.79 11.26
N PRO A 203 13.64 -29.41 12.28
CA PRO A 203 15.05 -29.74 12.20
C PRO A 203 15.33 -30.58 10.94
N PRO A 204 16.56 -30.55 10.40
CA PRO A 204 16.94 -31.46 9.32
C PRO A 204 16.61 -32.89 9.75
N SER A 205 15.94 -33.66 8.90
CA SER A 205 15.79 -35.09 9.12
C SER A 205 17.17 -35.70 9.27
N ALA A 206 17.43 -36.44 10.36
CA ALA A 206 18.62 -37.26 10.47
C ALA A 206 18.71 -38.15 9.21
N ARG A 207 19.76 -37.92 8.42
CA ARG A 207 20.11 -38.81 7.30
C ARG A 207 20.83 -40.03 7.84
#